data_AF-A0A952WBK0-F1
#
_entry.id   AF-A0A952WBK0-F1
#
_cell.length_a   1.000
_cell.length_b   1.000
_cell.length_c   1.000
_cell.angle_alpha   90.00
_cell.angle_beta   90.00
_cell.angle_gamma   90.00
#
_symmetry.space_group_name_H-M   'P 1'
#
loop_
_entity.id
_entity.type
_entity.pdbx_description
1 polymer ?
#
loop_
_entity_poly.entity_id
_entity_poly.type
_entity_poly.pdbx_seq_one_letter_code
_entity_poly.pdbx_strand_id
1 'polypeptide(L)'
;MAPRTRSKRSNTSTGLGAEPGKAERARALRLLAALDRAYPDAHCELNYSSPHELLIATILSAQTTDVNVNKATPALFARFPTPADYARATPAEIEPYVRSLGFFRNKARAVHESMQAIVERHGGEVPRTMEELLRLRGVARKTANVVLGNAFGVNEGVVVDTHVERLSRRMGLAGPKDSVAAIERRLMVLFPRARWCDLSHLLIFHGRRACKARGATCEHPICAEFGVACENRSPAKVEARRGQKSARAASGAKKPGKTRRGAT
;
A
#
# COMPACT_ATOMS: atom_id res chain seq x y z
N MET A 1 53.05 24.58 -23.18
CA MET A 1 52.16 23.39 -23.17
C MET A 1 51.56 23.25 -21.78
N ALA A 2 50.29 23.62 -21.61
CA ALA A 2 49.60 23.55 -20.32
C ALA A 2 48.95 22.15 -20.14
N PRO A 3 49.09 21.49 -18.97
CA PRO A 3 48.47 20.19 -18.74
C PRO A 3 46.97 20.37 -18.45
N ARG A 4 46.14 19.70 -19.25
CA ARG A 4 44.69 19.63 -19.08
C ARG A 4 44.34 18.77 -17.87
N THR A 5 43.81 19.37 -16.81
CA THR A 5 43.23 18.66 -15.66
C THR A 5 41.95 17.94 -16.07
N ARG A 6 41.97 16.61 -16.01
CA ARG A 6 40.82 15.73 -16.31
C ARG A 6 39.86 15.78 -15.12
N SER A 7 38.73 16.46 -15.29
CA SER A 7 37.62 16.52 -14.33
C SER A 7 37.06 15.13 -14.06
N LYS A 8 37.11 14.67 -12.79
CA LYS A 8 36.44 13.46 -12.31
C LYS A 8 34.93 13.69 -12.33
N ARG A 9 34.24 13.17 -13.35
CA ARG A 9 32.78 13.00 -13.32
C ARG A 9 32.46 11.87 -12.33
N SER A 10 31.88 12.22 -11.19
CA SER A 10 31.34 11.26 -10.22
C SER A 10 30.11 10.58 -10.82
N ASN A 11 30.28 9.33 -11.21
CA ASN A 11 29.23 8.47 -11.75
C ASN A 11 28.43 7.87 -10.58
N THR A 12 27.26 8.43 -10.25
CA THR A 12 26.33 7.81 -9.28
C THR A 12 25.46 6.78 -10.00
N SER A 13 26.02 5.61 -10.25
CA SER A 13 25.22 4.42 -10.52
C SER A 13 24.69 3.87 -9.20
N THR A 14 23.42 4.13 -8.90
CA THR A 14 22.67 3.46 -7.82
C THR A 14 22.54 1.98 -8.17
N GLY A 15 23.51 1.18 -7.75
CA GLY A 15 23.48 -0.27 -7.86
C GLY A 15 22.52 -0.86 -6.83
N LEU A 16 21.63 -1.72 -7.32
CA LEU A 16 20.83 -2.64 -6.51
C LEU A 16 21.77 -3.47 -5.62
N GLY A 17 21.77 -3.20 -4.30
CA GLY A 17 22.55 -3.95 -3.31
C GLY A 17 23.59 -3.16 -2.53
N ALA A 18 23.79 -1.87 -2.80
CA ALA A 18 24.69 -1.04 -1.99
C ALA A 18 24.05 -0.62 -0.65
N GLU A 19 24.79 -0.78 0.44
CA GLU A 19 24.42 -0.26 1.76
C GLU A 19 24.11 1.24 1.68
N PRO A 20 22.96 1.71 2.20
CA PRO A 20 22.60 3.11 2.13
C PRO A 20 23.55 3.93 3.00
N GLY A 21 24.09 5.00 2.41
CA GLY A 21 25.00 5.91 3.10
C GLY A 21 24.31 6.63 4.25
N LYS A 22 25.11 7.19 5.18
CA LYS A 22 24.62 7.88 6.39
C LYS A 22 23.56 8.96 6.09
N ALA A 23 23.79 9.78 5.06
CA ALA A 23 22.86 10.84 4.66
C ALA A 23 21.53 10.29 4.15
N GLU A 24 21.55 9.15 3.44
CA GLU A 24 20.35 8.51 2.92
C GLU A 24 19.51 7.91 4.05
N ARG A 25 20.14 7.18 4.98
CA ARG A 25 19.47 6.67 6.18
C ARG A 25 18.87 7.80 7.02
N ALA A 26 19.63 8.88 7.25
CA ALA A 26 19.13 10.05 7.98
C ALA A 26 17.90 10.66 7.28
N ARG A 27 17.93 10.78 5.95
CA ARG A 27 16.78 11.26 5.17
C ARG A 27 15.58 10.33 5.29
N ALA A 28 15.77 9.01 5.21
CA ALA A 28 14.70 8.03 5.40
C ALA A 28 14.05 8.15 6.78
N LEU A 29 14.84 8.29 7.85
CA LEU A 29 14.32 8.48 9.20
C LEU A 29 13.55 9.80 9.37
N ARG A 30 14.00 10.90 8.73
CA ARG A 30 13.22 12.14 8.71
C ARG A 30 11.88 11.99 7.99
N LEU A 31 11.85 11.24 6.88
CA LEU A 31 10.61 10.93 6.17
C LEU A 31 9.67 10.13 7.07
N LEU A 32 10.18 9.09 7.74
CA LEU A 32 9.39 8.27 8.67
C LEU A 32 8.77 9.14 9.76
N ALA A 33 9.56 10.00 10.42
CA ALA A 33 9.08 10.90 11.46
C ALA A 33 8.04 11.91 10.94
N ALA A 34 8.18 12.39 9.70
CA ALA A 34 7.21 13.28 9.08
C ALA A 34 5.89 12.56 8.75
N LEU A 35 5.96 11.30 8.30
CA LEU A 35 4.79 10.46 8.07
C LEU A 35 4.07 10.12 9.38
N ASP A 36 4.82 9.76 10.44
CA ASP A 36 4.27 9.48 11.77
C ASP A 36 3.44 10.65 12.30
N ARG A 37 3.96 11.89 12.17
CA ARG A 37 3.23 13.10 12.58
C ARG A 37 1.99 13.38 11.74
N ALA A 38 2.02 13.04 10.45
CA ALA A 38 0.92 13.32 9.53
C ALA A 38 -0.20 12.27 9.61
N TYR A 39 0.13 11.04 9.99
CA TYR A 39 -0.79 9.91 10.03
C TYR A 39 -0.59 9.08 11.32
N PRO A 40 -0.82 9.67 12.51
CA PRO A 40 -0.65 8.97 13.78
C PRO A 40 -1.59 7.76 13.94
N ASP A 41 -2.66 7.73 13.15
CA ASP A 41 -3.69 6.70 13.10
C ASP A 41 -3.49 5.71 11.94
N ALA A 42 -2.33 5.68 11.27
CA ALA A 42 -2.12 4.77 10.14
C ALA A 42 -2.17 3.29 10.56
N HIS A 43 -3.10 2.54 9.97
CA HIS A 43 -3.34 1.13 10.27
C HIS A 43 -3.75 0.37 8.99
N CYS A 44 -3.94 -0.94 9.11
CA CYS A 44 -4.53 -1.75 8.05
C CYS A 44 -6.01 -1.38 7.86
N GLU A 45 -6.39 -0.94 6.65
CA GLU A 45 -7.79 -0.52 6.37
C GLU A 45 -8.74 -1.71 6.10
N LEU A 46 -8.28 -2.96 6.19
CA LEU A 46 -9.15 -4.14 6.17
C LEU A 46 -9.74 -4.37 7.57
N ASN A 47 -11.04 -4.62 7.64
CA ASN A 47 -11.72 -4.87 8.91
C ASN A 47 -11.59 -6.35 9.30
N TYR A 48 -11.08 -6.59 10.51
CA TYR A 48 -10.95 -7.94 11.10
C TYR A 48 -10.91 -7.84 12.63
N SER A 49 -11.24 -8.94 13.29
CA SER A 49 -11.19 -9.11 14.75
C SER A 49 -10.24 -10.23 15.18
N SER A 50 -9.74 -11.03 14.23
CA SER A 50 -8.90 -12.20 14.47
C SER A 50 -7.91 -12.46 13.32
N PRO A 51 -6.84 -13.23 13.55
CA PRO A 51 -5.84 -13.50 12.50
C PRO A 51 -6.41 -14.22 11.26
N HIS A 52 -7.37 -15.13 11.41
CA HIS A 52 -7.96 -15.84 10.26
C HIS A 52 -8.86 -14.91 9.44
N GLU A 53 -9.61 -14.01 10.09
CA GLU A 53 -10.36 -12.97 9.38
C GLU A 53 -9.44 -12.06 8.56
N LEU A 54 -8.30 -11.63 9.12
CA LEU A 54 -7.32 -10.84 8.37
C LEU A 54 -6.75 -11.62 7.18
N LEU A 55 -6.41 -12.90 7.38
CA LEU A 55 -5.92 -13.75 6.30
C LEU A 55 -6.95 -13.86 5.16
N ILE A 56 -8.20 -14.14 5.50
CA ILE A 56 -9.31 -14.21 4.53
C ILE A 56 -9.49 -12.87 3.82
N ALA A 57 -9.62 -11.77 4.56
CA ALA A 57 -9.78 -10.43 4.00
C ALA A 57 -8.62 -10.08 3.05
N THR A 58 -7.39 -10.48 3.38
CA THR A 58 -6.21 -10.22 2.55
C THR A 58 -6.21 -11.08 1.28
N ILE A 59 -6.60 -12.36 1.35
CA ILE A 59 -6.81 -13.21 0.15
C ILE A 59 -7.89 -12.59 -0.75
N LEU A 60 -8.99 -12.12 -0.16
CA LEU A 60 -10.10 -11.50 -0.87
C LEU A 60 -9.74 -10.14 -1.49
N SER A 61 -8.78 -9.42 -0.91
CA SER A 61 -8.33 -8.10 -1.41
C SER A 61 -7.54 -8.16 -2.72
N ALA A 62 -7.11 -9.35 -3.15
CA ALA A 62 -6.46 -9.53 -4.44
C ALA A 62 -7.31 -8.93 -5.58
N GLN A 63 -6.74 -7.94 -6.27
CA GLN A 63 -7.37 -7.24 -7.41
C GLN A 63 -8.75 -6.63 -7.10
N THR A 64 -8.95 -6.15 -5.86
CA THR A 64 -10.14 -5.36 -5.48
C THR A 64 -9.71 -4.28 -4.48
N THR A 65 -10.66 -3.48 -4.01
CA THR A 65 -10.41 -2.44 -3.00
C THR A 65 -10.77 -2.94 -1.61
N ASP A 66 -10.09 -2.42 -0.58
CA ASP A 66 -10.41 -2.71 0.83
C ASP A 66 -11.87 -2.36 1.15
N VAL A 67 -12.40 -1.28 0.55
CA VAL A 67 -13.81 -0.89 0.66
C VAL A 67 -14.76 -2.00 0.19
N ASN A 68 -14.46 -2.67 -0.93
CA ASN A 68 -15.29 -3.76 -1.42
C ASN A 68 -15.17 -5.01 -0.55
N VAL A 69 -13.97 -5.30 -0.05
CA VAL A 69 -13.75 -6.42 0.89
C VAL A 69 -14.53 -6.18 2.19
N ASN A 70 -14.39 -5.00 2.79
CA ASN A 70 -15.06 -4.63 4.04
C ASN A 70 -16.59 -4.60 3.94
N LYS A 71 -17.16 -4.49 2.73
CA LYS A 71 -18.59 -4.66 2.49
C LYS A 71 -19.01 -6.12 2.43
N ALA A 72 -18.15 -7.01 1.95
CA ALA A 72 -18.43 -8.43 1.77
C ALA A 72 -18.18 -9.25 3.05
N THR A 73 -17.12 -8.93 3.78
CA THR A 73 -16.66 -9.74 4.92
C THR A 73 -17.61 -9.81 6.12
N PRO A 74 -18.45 -8.80 6.48
CA PRO A 74 -19.29 -8.91 7.66
C PRO A 74 -20.27 -10.09 7.62
N ALA A 75 -20.96 -10.30 6.50
CA ALA A 75 -21.88 -11.42 6.32
C ALA A 75 -21.15 -12.77 6.22
N LEU A 76 -19.97 -12.77 5.59
CA LEU A 76 -19.10 -13.96 5.50
C LEU A 76 -18.64 -14.41 6.90
N PHE A 77 -18.09 -13.49 7.69
CA PHE A 77 -17.54 -13.76 9.01
C PHE A 77 -18.63 -14.15 10.01
N ALA A 78 -19.83 -13.55 9.91
CA ALA A 78 -20.97 -13.97 10.71
C ALA A 78 -21.43 -15.41 10.38
N ARG A 79 -21.36 -15.82 9.10
CA ARG A 79 -21.76 -17.18 8.69
C ARG A 79 -20.74 -18.25 9.06
N PHE A 80 -19.46 -17.90 9.01
CA PHE A 80 -18.32 -18.79 9.23
C PHE A 80 -17.35 -18.12 10.24
N PRO A 81 -17.65 -18.20 11.55
CA PRO A 81 -16.88 -17.48 12.56
C PRO A 81 -15.50 -18.09 12.82
N THR A 82 -15.32 -19.40 12.61
CA THR A 82 -14.06 -20.10 12.88
C THR A 82 -13.45 -20.73 11.63
N PRO A 83 -12.13 -20.99 11.59
CA PRO A 83 -11.49 -21.75 10.50
C PRO A 83 -12.17 -23.11 10.23
N ALA A 84 -12.64 -23.79 11.28
CA ALA A 84 -13.35 -25.06 11.15
C ALA A 84 -14.69 -24.93 10.40
N ASP A 85 -15.38 -23.79 10.49
CA ASP A 85 -16.61 -23.55 9.74
C ASP A 85 -16.35 -23.46 8.24
N TYR A 86 -15.30 -22.75 7.84
CA TYR A 86 -14.89 -22.68 6.43
C TYR A 86 -14.37 -24.01 5.90
N ALA A 87 -13.66 -24.79 6.74
CA ALA A 87 -13.09 -26.08 6.36
C ALA A 87 -14.18 -27.13 6.10
N ARG A 88 -15.30 -27.07 6.84
CA ARG A 88 -16.47 -27.94 6.64
C ARG A 88 -17.38 -27.49 5.50
N ALA A 89 -17.39 -26.21 5.17
CA ALA A 89 -18.17 -25.68 4.06
C ALA A 89 -17.57 -26.08 2.71
N THR A 90 -18.36 -26.01 1.65
CA THR A 90 -17.88 -26.11 0.27
C THR A 90 -17.56 -24.71 -0.30
N PRO A 91 -16.70 -24.61 -1.34
CA PRO A 91 -16.52 -23.33 -2.03
C PRO A 91 -17.83 -22.70 -2.52
N ALA A 92 -18.78 -23.53 -2.99
CA ALA A 92 -20.09 -23.08 -3.46
C ALA A 92 -20.94 -22.41 -2.36
N GLU A 93 -20.78 -22.81 -1.09
CA GLU A 93 -21.44 -22.16 0.04
C GLU A 93 -20.80 -20.82 0.41
N ILE A 94 -19.52 -20.62 0.11
CA ILE A 94 -18.79 -19.36 0.34
C ILE A 94 -19.04 -18.35 -0.79
N GLU A 95 -19.20 -18.82 -2.03
CA GLU A 95 -19.36 -17.99 -3.23
C GLU A 95 -20.40 -16.85 -3.10
N PRO A 96 -21.60 -17.05 -2.54
CA PRO A 96 -22.60 -15.99 -2.41
C PRO A 96 -22.11 -14.75 -1.66
N TYR A 97 -21.28 -14.96 -0.63
CA TYR A 97 -20.76 -13.88 0.23
C TYR A 97 -19.65 -13.06 -0.43
N VAL A 98 -18.96 -13.65 -1.41
CA VAL A 98 -17.84 -13.01 -2.12
C VAL A 98 -18.15 -12.73 -3.58
N ARG A 99 -19.39 -12.97 -4.05
CA ARG A 99 -19.81 -12.83 -5.45
C ARG A 99 -19.58 -11.43 -6.01
N SER A 100 -19.68 -10.40 -5.16
CA SER A 100 -19.42 -9.00 -5.52
C SER A 100 -17.93 -8.71 -5.76
N LEU A 101 -17.04 -9.60 -5.32
CA LEU A 101 -15.60 -9.49 -5.49
C LEU A 101 -15.22 -10.19 -6.79
N GLY A 102 -14.57 -9.47 -7.72
CA GLY A 102 -14.05 -10.09 -8.95
C GLY A 102 -13.24 -11.36 -8.67
N PHE A 103 -13.31 -12.34 -9.58
CA PHE A 103 -12.72 -13.68 -9.42
C PHE A 103 -13.24 -14.49 -8.22
N PHE A 104 -14.50 -14.25 -7.83
CA PHE A 104 -15.11 -14.83 -6.61
C PHE A 104 -14.97 -16.35 -6.49
N ARG A 105 -15.10 -17.13 -7.57
CA ARG A 105 -14.94 -18.60 -7.53
C ARG A 105 -13.55 -19.03 -7.08
N ASN A 106 -12.52 -18.40 -7.64
CA ASN A 106 -11.13 -18.67 -7.24
C ASN A 106 -10.85 -18.21 -5.81
N LYS A 107 -11.46 -17.08 -5.40
CA LYS A 107 -11.34 -16.55 -4.03
C LYS A 107 -12.01 -17.45 -3.01
N ALA A 108 -13.25 -17.89 -3.25
CA ALA A 108 -13.98 -18.81 -2.38
C ALA A 108 -13.21 -20.13 -2.20
N ARG A 109 -12.68 -20.67 -3.30
CA ARG A 109 -11.86 -21.89 -3.28
C ARG A 109 -10.55 -21.70 -2.52
N ALA A 110 -9.87 -20.57 -2.68
CA ALA A 110 -8.64 -20.25 -1.94
C ALA A 110 -8.90 -20.08 -0.43
N VAL A 111 -10.00 -19.45 -0.05
CA VAL A 111 -10.43 -19.33 1.36
C VAL A 111 -10.70 -20.72 1.95
N HIS A 112 -11.53 -21.53 1.30
CA HIS A 112 -11.85 -22.88 1.75
C HIS A 112 -10.60 -23.74 1.95
N GLU A 113 -9.76 -23.88 0.92
CA GLU A 113 -8.58 -24.75 0.98
C GLU A 113 -7.52 -24.23 1.97
N SER A 114 -7.41 -22.91 2.15
CA SER A 114 -6.52 -22.34 3.18
C SER A 114 -7.01 -22.65 4.59
N MET A 115 -8.32 -22.57 4.83
CA MET A 115 -8.89 -22.88 6.13
C MET A 115 -8.84 -24.38 6.43
N GLN A 116 -9.02 -25.25 5.43
CA GLN A 116 -8.76 -26.69 5.57
C GLN A 116 -7.31 -26.96 5.98
N ALA A 117 -6.34 -26.40 5.26
CA ALA A 117 -4.92 -26.58 5.60
C ALA A 117 -4.58 -26.07 7.01
N ILE A 118 -5.18 -24.96 7.44
CA ILE A 118 -5.04 -24.44 8.81
C ILE A 118 -5.61 -25.40 9.86
N VAL A 119 -6.78 -25.96 9.63
CA VAL A 119 -7.40 -26.93 10.55
C VAL A 119 -6.57 -28.22 10.61
N GLU A 120 -6.19 -28.77 9.46
CA GLU A 120 -5.49 -30.06 9.35
C GLU A 120 -4.05 -30.01 9.88
N ARG A 121 -3.31 -28.94 9.58
CA ARG A 121 -1.86 -28.88 9.82
C ARG A 121 -1.48 -28.00 11.01
N HIS A 122 -2.35 -27.08 11.40
CA HIS A 122 -2.07 -26.06 12.40
C HIS A 122 -3.14 -25.99 13.51
N GLY A 123 -4.01 -27.00 13.61
CA GLY A 123 -4.99 -27.11 14.69
C GLY A 123 -6.03 -25.99 14.72
N GLY A 124 -6.26 -25.31 13.60
CA GLY A 124 -7.18 -24.18 13.51
C GLY A 124 -6.54 -22.81 13.78
N GLU A 125 -5.23 -22.75 14.06
CA GLU A 125 -4.52 -21.49 14.25
C GLU A 125 -3.80 -21.03 12.97
N VAL A 126 -3.85 -19.73 12.68
CA VAL A 126 -3.09 -19.17 11.55
C VAL A 126 -1.59 -19.25 11.88
N PRO A 127 -0.76 -19.87 11.01
CA PRO A 127 0.66 -20.01 11.27
C PRO A 127 1.38 -18.67 11.29
N ARG A 128 2.44 -18.58 12.09
CA ARG A 128 3.15 -17.33 12.40
C ARG A 128 4.52 -17.23 11.71
N THR A 129 4.78 -18.07 10.71
CA THR A 129 6.00 -18.02 9.92
C THR A 129 5.70 -17.77 8.44
N MET A 130 6.63 -17.10 7.75
CA MET A 130 6.53 -16.85 6.31
C MET A 130 6.46 -18.17 5.52
N GLU A 131 7.26 -19.16 5.89
CA GLU A 131 7.34 -20.44 5.19
C GLU A 131 6.01 -21.19 5.21
N GLU A 132 5.36 -21.26 6.38
CA GLU A 132 4.08 -21.94 6.53
C GLU A 132 2.94 -21.17 5.85
N LEU A 133 2.91 -19.84 5.99
CA LEU A 133 1.91 -19.00 5.33
C LEU A 133 1.95 -19.14 3.81
N LEU A 134 3.15 -19.22 3.21
CA LEU A 134 3.32 -19.40 1.76
C LEU A 134 2.83 -20.76 1.25
N ARG A 135 2.60 -21.75 2.13
CA ARG A 135 1.99 -23.03 1.75
C ARG A 135 0.46 -22.95 1.64
N LEU A 136 -0.15 -21.87 2.15
CA LEU A 136 -1.59 -21.66 2.09
C LEU A 136 -2.01 -21.11 0.72
N ARG A 137 -3.16 -21.55 0.22
CA ARG A 137 -3.60 -21.16 -1.11
C ARG A 137 -4.01 -19.70 -1.19
N GLY A 138 -3.52 -19.01 -2.22
CA GLY A 138 -3.83 -17.58 -2.40
C GLY A 138 -3.01 -16.68 -1.48
N VAL A 139 -2.07 -17.25 -0.71
CA VAL A 139 -1.12 -16.51 0.10
C VAL A 139 0.21 -16.42 -0.66
N ALA A 140 0.55 -15.21 -1.07
CA ALA A 140 1.88 -14.88 -1.55
C ALA A 140 2.63 -14.07 -0.50
N ARG A 141 3.91 -13.76 -0.74
CA ARG A 141 4.79 -13.03 0.20
C ARG A 141 4.16 -11.74 0.73
N LYS A 142 3.48 -10.98 -0.13
CA LYS A 142 2.76 -9.76 0.26
C LYS A 142 1.65 -10.06 1.29
N THR A 143 0.80 -11.05 1.01
CA THR A 143 -0.28 -11.49 1.91
C THR A 143 0.28 -11.97 3.24
N ALA A 144 1.34 -12.78 3.21
CA ALA A 144 2.00 -13.26 4.42
C ALA A 144 2.58 -12.11 5.25
N ASN A 145 3.28 -11.14 4.64
CA ASN A 145 3.78 -9.95 5.34
C ASN A 145 2.65 -9.12 5.98
N VAL A 146 1.50 -8.96 5.30
CA VAL A 146 0.33 -8.27 5.87
C VAL A 146 -0.14 -8.99 7.13
N VAL A 147 -0.33 -10.30 7.07
CA VAL A 147 -0.83 -11.11 8.19
C VAL A 147 0.17 -11.11 9.36
N LEU A 148 1.45 -11.40 9.10
CA LEU A 148 2.50 -11.42 10.12
C LEU A 148 2.64 -10.08 10.84
N GLY A 149 2.70 -8.98 10.07
CA GLY A 149 2.89 -7.65 10.64
C GLY A 149 1.68 -7.18 11.46
N ASN A 150 0.47 -7.36 10.94
CA ASN A 150 -0.73 -6.81 11.56
C ASN A 150 -1.33 -7.69 12.65
N ALA A 151 -1.42 -9.01 12.45
CA ALA A 151 -2.05 -9.90 13.41
C ALA A 151 -1.08 -10.36 14.51
N PHE A 152 0.22 -10.39 14.23
CA PHE A 152 1.22 -10.98 15.13
C PHE A 152 2.37 -10.05 15.51
N GLY A 153 2.45 -8.84 14.94
CA GLY A 153 3.57 -7.92 15.17
C GLY A 153 4.92 -8.43 14.64
N VAL A 154 4.91 -9.44 13.75
CA VAL A 154 6.11 -10.07 13.20
C VAL A 154 6.46 -9.43 11.86
N ASN A 155 7.60 -8.74 11.81
CA ASN A 155 8.06 -8.04 10.61
C ASN A 155 9.06 -8.89 9.82
N GLU A 156 8.62 -9.55 8.74
CA GLU A 156 9.48 -10.31 7.79
C GLU A 156 9.84 -9.53 6.51
N GLY A 157 9.11 -8.46 6.23
CA GLY A 157 9.35 -7.58 5.10
C GLY A 157 8.39 -6.40 5.07
N VAL A 158 8.70 -5.41 4.23
CA VAL A 158 7.82 -4.27 4.01
C VAL A 158 6.76 -4.65 2.97
N VAL A 159 5.48 -4.44 3.28
CA VAL A 159 4.39 -4.68 2.32
C VAL A 159 4.45 -3.60 1.25
N VAL A 160 4.82 -4.00 0.02
CA VAL A 160 4.86 -3.09 -1.13
C VAL A 160 3.61 -3.29 -1.98
N ASP A 161 2.69 -2.32 -1.90
CA ASP A 161 1.54 -2.21 -2.79
C ASP A 161 1.72 -1.10 -3.83
N THR A 162 0.68 -0.77 -4.58
CA THR A 162 0.75 0.29 -5.60
C THR A 162 1.03 1.69 -5.05
N HIS A 163 0.68 1.96 -3.79
CA HIS A 163 0.99 3.21 -3.10
C HIS A 163 2.44 3.22 -2.66
N VAL A 164 2.88 2.19 -1.94
CA VAL A 164 4.26 2.06 -1.46
C VAL A 164 5.24 2.04 -2.63
N GLU A 165 4.94 1.30 -3.69
CA GLU A 165 5.75 1.25 -4.92
C GLU A 165 5.89 2.64 -5.53
N ARG A 166 4.77 3.33 -5.77
CA ARG A 166 4.76 4.68 -6.36
C ARG A 166 5.52 5.68 -5.50
N LEU A 167 5.28 5.68 -4.19
CA LEU A 167 5.94 6.63 -3.28
C LEU A 167 7.41 6.33 -3.11
N SER A 168 7.81 5.06 -3.06
CA SER A 168 9.22 4.68 -2.98
C SER A 168 10.00 5.26 -4.16
N ARG A 169 9.43 5.21 -5.37
CA ARG A 169 10.02 5.85 -6.56
C ARG A 169 9.98 7.37 -6.47
N ARG A 170 8.80 7.96 -6.23
CA ARG A 170 8.64 9.44 -6.17
C ARG A 170 9.51 10.10 -5.11
N MET A 171 9.73 9.41 -3.99
CA MET A 171 10.52 9.90 -2.87
C MET A 171 12.02 9.57 -2.97
N GLY A 172 12.44 8.90 -4.05
CA GLY A 172 13.83 8.50 -4.27
C GLY A 172 14.33 7.47 -3.26
N LEU A 173 13.44 6.66 -2.69
CA LEU A 173 13.80 5.51 -1.84
C LEU A 173 14.19 4.29 -2.68
N ALA A 174 13.68 4.22 -3.91
CA ALA A 174 13.98 3.17 -4.88
C ALA A 174 14.13 3.74 -6.30
N GLY A 175 14.84 3.01 -7.16
CA GLY A 175 15.06 3.36 -8.55
C GLY A 175 13.79 3.28 -9.41
N PRO A 176 13.74 3.99 -10.54
CA PRO A 176 12.55 4.06 -11.40
C PRO A 176 12.16 2.71 -12.03
N LYS A 177 13.13 1.79 -12.17
CA LYS A 177 12.96 0.46 -12.76
C LYS A 177 13.03 -0.68 -11.73
N ASP A 178 13.15 -0.36 -10.45
CA ASP A 178 13.24 -1.38 -9.40
C ASP A 178 11.94 -2.19 -9.36
N SER A 179 12.09 -3.51 -9.31
CA SER A 179 10.98 -4.43 -9.10
C SER A 179 10.41 -4.28 -7.69
N VAL A 180 9.18 -4.76 -7.48
CA VAL A 180 8.54 -4.76 -6.15
C VAL A 180 9.43 -5.42 -5.08
N ALA A 181 10.07 -6.54 -5.41
CA ALA A 181 10.99 -7.24 -4.52
C ALA A 181 12.28 -6.43 -4.24
N ALA A 182 12.79 -5.69 -5.23
CA ALA A 182 13.91 -4.79 -5.02
C ALA A 182 13.54 -3.61 -4.12
N ILE A 183 12.34 -3.05 -4.28
CA ILE A 183 11.81 -1.99 -3.43
C ILE A 183 11.66 -2.49 -1.99
N GLU A 184 11.05 -3.66 -1.77
CA GLU A 184 10.92 -4.27 -0.44
C GLU A 184 12.29 -4.38 0.26
N ARG A 185 13.27 -5.01 -0.40
CA ARG A 185 14.63 -5.14 0.15
C ARG A 185 15.27 -3.79 0.43
N ARG A 186 15.07 -2.81 -0.45
CA ARG A 186 15.65 -1.47 -0.27
C ARG A 186 15.07 -0.78 0.97
N LEU A 187 13.75 -0.85 1.15
CA LEU A 187 13.09 -0.30 2.34
C LEU A 187 13.55 -1.03 3.62
N MET A 188 13.75 -2.35 3.57
CA MET A 188 14.24 -3.12 4.73
C MET A 188 15.62 -2.67 5.22
N VAL A 189 16.51 -2.25 4.31
CA VAL A 189 17.85 -1.74 4.70
C VAL A 189 17.80 -0.27 5.12
N LEU A 190 16.84 0.52 4.62
CA LEU A 190 16.70 1.94 4.95
C LEU A 190 16.03 2.22 6.29
N PHE A 191 15.07 1.37 6.69
CA PHE A 191 14.22 1.61 7.86
C PHE A 191 14.39 0.52 8.93
N PRO A 192 14.28 0.85 10.22
CA PRO A 192 14.39 -0.14 11.30
C PRO A 192 13.34 -1.24 11.18
N ARG A 193 13.73 -2.50 11.43
CA ARG A 193 12.84 -3.67 11.31
C ARG A 193 11.53 -3.56 12.08
N ALA A 194 11.58 -2.98 13.28
CA ALA A 194 10.41 -2.74 14.12
C ALA A 194 9.36 -1.82 13.47
N ARG A 195 9.74 -1.03 12.45
CA ARG A 195 8.88 -0.05 11.79
C ARG A 195 8.36 -0.51 10.42
N TRP A 196 8.66 -1.73 9.96
CA TRP A 196 8.35 -2.15 8.59
C TRP A 196 6.85 -2.24 8.30
N CYS A 197 6.05 -2.81 9.21
CA CYS A 197 4.59 -2.84 9.06
C CYS A 197 4.00 -1.43 9.05
N ASP A 198 4.35 -0.59 10.03
CA ASP A 198 3.85 0.79 10.11
C ASP A 198 4.23 1.61 8.89
N LEU A 199 5.47 1.47 8.40
CA LEU A 199 5.96 2.16 7.21
C LEU A 199 5.05 1.91 6.01
N SER A 200 4.60 0.67 5.82
CA SER A 200 3.64 0.34 4.78
C SER A 200 2.32 1.10 4.97
N HIS A 201 1.73 1.09 6.17
CA HIS A 201 0.49 1.83 6.45
C HIS A 201 0.64 3.33 6.23
N LEU A 202 1.72 3.92 6.73
CA LEU A 202 2.03 5.35 6.60
C LEU A 202 2.15 5.77 5.13
N LEU A 203 2.88 4.99 4.33
CA LEU A 203 3.01 5.26 2.90
C LEU A 203 1.68 5.03 2.16
N ILE A 204 0.91 4.01 2.50
CA ILE A 204 -0.41 3.76 1.93
C ILE A 204 -1.33 4.95 2.24
N PHE A 205 -1.39 5.39 3.50
CA PHE A 205 -2.19 6.54 3.96
C PHE A 205 -1.81 7.80 3.21
N HIS A 206 -0.52 8.12 3.13
CA HIS A 206 -0.02 9.27 2.39
C HIS A 206 -0.37 9.19 0.90
N GLY A 207 -0.20 8.02 0.30
CA GLY A 207 -0.47 7.78 -1.11
C GLY A 207 -1.95 7.86 -1.45
N ARG A 208 -2.86 7.49 -0.54
CA ARG A 208 -4.32 7.59 -0.71
C ARG A 208 -4.81 9.02 -0.51
N ARG A 209 -4.36 9.68 0.56
CA ARG A 209 -4.88 10.98 1.00
C ARG A 209 -4.25 12.17 0.28
N ALA A 210 -2.92 12.18 0.13
CA ALA A 210 -2.17 13.34 -0.38
C ALA A 210 -1.53 13.10 -1.76
N CYS A 211 -0.82 11.98 -1.93
CA CYS A 211 0.01 11.74 -3.12
C CYS A 211 -0.64 10.74 -4.10
N LYS A 212 -1.75 11.20 -4.69
CA LYS A 212 -2.56 10.44 -5.66
C LYS A 212 -1.76 10.06 -6.92
N ALA A 213 -2.14 8.96 -7.57
CA ALA A 213 -1.49 8.51 -8.81
C ALA A 213 -1.61 9.57 -9.93
N ARG A 214 -2.83 10.10 -10.12
CA ARG A 214 -3.13 11.18 -11.08
C ARG A 214 -3.55 12.46 -10.32
N GLY A 215 -3.21 13.62 -10.88
CA GLY A 215 -3.65 14.93 -10.37
C GLY A 215 -2.93 15.46 -9.11
N ALA A 216 -2.05 14.69 -8.46
CA ALA A 216 -1.40 15.11 -7.20
C ALA A 216 -0.59 16.42 -7.34
N THR A 217 -0.90 17.45 -6.55
CA THR A 217 -0.33 18.81 -6.68
C THR A 217 1.06 18.99 -6.07
N CYS A 218 1.55 17.99 -5.33
CA CYS A 218 2.82 18.06 -4.60
C CYS A 218 2.91 19.23 -3.59
N GLU A 219 1.77 19.82 -3.20
CA GLU A 219 1.69 20.93 -2.23
C GLU A 219 1.86 20.44 -0.79
N HIS A 220 1.59 19.16 -0.51
CA HIS A 220 1.77 18.59 0.83
C HIS A 220 3.25 18.70 1.27
N PRO A 221 3.56 19.14 2.50
CA PRO A 221 4.94 19.35 2.95
C PRO A 221 5.87 18.15 2.74
N ILE A 222 5.38 16.94 3.06
CA ILE A 222 6.11 15.69 2.79
C ILE A 222 6.46 15.52 1.30
N CYS A 223 5.53 15.83 0.38
CA CYS A 223 5.81 15.75 -1.06
C CYS A 223 6.82 16.81 -1.51
N ALA A 224 6.76 18.01 -0.93
CA ALA A 224 7.66 19.11 -1.26
C ALA A 224 9.11 18.79 -0.84
N GLU A 225 9.29 18.25 0.36
CA GLU A 225 10.61 17.89 0.90
C GLU A 225 11.15 16.57 0.31
N PHE A 226 10.33 15.51 0.35
CA PHE A 226 10.81 14.16 0.06
C PHE A 226 10.54 13.71 -1.37
N GLY A 227 9.64 14.36 -2.14
CA GLY A 227 9.31 13.98 -3.51
C GLY A 227 10.36 14.34 -4.56
N VAL A 228 11.64 14.01 -4.32
CA VAL A 228 12.80 14.42 -5.13
C VAL A 228 12.81 13.82 -6.53
N ALA A 229 12.17 12.67 -6.72
CA ALA A 229 12.08 11.97 -8.01
C ALA A 229 10.62 11.91 -8.52
N CYS A 230 9.76 12.82 -8.03
CA CYS A 230 8.36 12.82 -8.42
C CYS A 230 8.17 13.46 -9.80
N GLU A 231 7.58 12.69 -10.71
CA GLU A 231 7.25 13.10 -12.07
C GLU A 231 6.26 14.28 -12.11
N ASN A 232 5.50 14.52 -11.03
CA ASN A 232 4.58 15.67 -10.93
C ASN A 232 5.26 16.99 -10.58
N ARG A 233 6.55 16.95 -10.21
CA ARG A 233 7.37 18.14 -9.96
C ARG A 233 8.22 18.55 -11.16
N SER A 234 8.09 17.88 -12.30
CA SER A 234 8.78 18.30 -13.52
C SER A 234 8.31 19.71 -13.94
N PRO A 235 9.22 20.57 -14.47
CA PRO A 235 8.87 21.94 -14.85
C PRO A 235 7.63 22.01 -15.75
N ALA A 236 7.56 21.14 -16.76
CA ALA A 236 6.42 21.03 -17.67
C ALA A 236 5.08 20.76 -16.97
N LYS A 237 5.05 19.90 -15.94
CA LYS A 237 3.81 19.61 -15.21
C LYS A 237 3.45 20.71 -14.21
N VAL A 238 4.43 21.42 -13.65
CA VAL A 238 4.18 22.57 -12.79
C VAL A 238 3.56 23.71 -13.60
N GLU A 239 4.09 23.97 -14.80
CA GLU A 239 3.61 25.00 -15.72
C GLU A 239 2.19 24.69 -16.24
N ALA A 240 1.93 23.46 -16.69
CA ALA A 240 0.60 23.03 -17.11
C ALA A 240 -0.46 23.21 -16.01
N ARG A 241 -0.11 22.99 -14.73
CA ARG A 241 -1.01 23.20 -13.59
C ARG A 241 -1.29 24.68 -13.32
N ARG A 242 -0.27 25.53 -13.43
CA ARG A 242 -0.43 26.99 -13.31
C ARG A 242 -1.40 27.51 -14.37
N GLY A 243 -1.24 27.08 -15.62
CA GLY A 243 -2.16 27.41 -16.72
C GLY A 243 -3.59 26.90 -16.52
N GLN A 244 -3.77 25.70 -15.97
CA GLN A 244 -5.12 25.17 -15.66
C GLN A 244 -5.78 25.89 -14.46
N LYS A 245 -5.01 26.26 -13.43
CA LYS A 245 -5.52 27.06 -12.29
C LYS A 245 -5.92 28.47 -12.73
N SER A 246 -5.12 29.13 -13.58
CA SER A 246 -5.46 30.45 -14.12
C SER A 246 -6.70 30.39 -15.03
N ALA A 247 -6.81 29.37 -15.89
CA ALA A 247 -8.00 29.18 -16.73
C ALA A 247 -9.28 28.87 -15.93
N ARG A 248 -9.19 28.09 -14.84
CA ARG A 248 -10.32 27.86 -13.92
C ARG A 248 -10.70 29.10 -13.12
N ALA A 249 -9.74 29.91 -12.70
CA ALA A 249 -10.00 31.18 -12.03
C ALA A 249 -10.70 32.18 -12.97
N ALA A 250 -10.29 32.22 -14.25
CA ALA A 250 -10.91 33.06 -15.28
C ALA A 250 -12.34 32.60 -15.65
N SER A 251 -12.66 31.32 -15.53
CA SER A 251 -13.99 30.77 -15.84
C SER A 251 -14.97 30.77 -14.65
N GLY A 252 -14.53 31.16 -13.45
CA GLY A 252 -15.35 31.18 -12.22
C GLY A 252 -16.28 32.39 -12.03
N ALA A 253 -16.28 33.35 -12.95
CA ALA A 253 -17.08 34.58 -12.84
C ALA A 253 -18.38 34.51 -13.68
N LYS A 254 -19.41 33.80 -13.17
CA LYS A 254 -20.86 34.11 -13.27
C LYS A 254 -21.71 32.84 -13.04
N LYS A 255 -22.46 32.82 -11.93
CA LYS A 255 -23.81 32.24 -11.91
C LYS A 255 -24.78 33.37 -11.55
N PRO A 256 -25.74 33.74 -12.40
CA PRO A 256 -26.78 34.68 -11.98
C PRO A 256 -27.68 33.97 -10.95
N GLY A 257 -27.97 34.67 -9.85
CA GLY A 257 -28.80 34.17 -8.76
C GLY A 257 -30.19 33.78 -9.26
N LYS A 258 -30.68 32.60 -8.84
CA LYS A 258 -32.09 32.24 -8.98
C LYS A 258 -32.91 33.16 -8.09
N THR A 259 -33.66 34.05 -8.71
CA THR A 259 -34.74 34.82 -8.09
C THR A 259 -35.81 33.87 -7.56
N ARG A 260 -36.12 33.99 -6.26
CA ARG A 260 -37.34 33.43 -5.65
C ARG A 260 -38.56 34.14 -6.25
N ARG A 261 -39.44 33.38 -6.91
CA ARG A 261 -40.88 33.66 -7.02
C ARG A 261 -41.55 32.48 -6.29
N GLY A 262 -42.49 32.61 -5.37
CA GLY A 262 -43.46 33.66 -5.08
C GLY A 262 -44.72 32.87 -4.76
N ALA A 263 -45.12 32.87 -3.48
CA ALA A 263 -46.29 32.17 -3.00
C ALA A 263 -47.57 32.90 -3.43
N THR A 264 -48.52 32.13 -3.95
CA THR A 264 -49.99 32.30 -3.85
C THR A 264 -50.60 30.97 -4.23
#